data_AF-A0A6N9USQ1-F1
#
_entry.id   AF-A0A6N9USQ1-F1
#
_cell.length_a   1.000
_cell.length_b   1.000
_cell.length_c   1.000
_cell.angle_alpha   90.00
_cell.angle_beta   90.00
_cell.angle_gamma   90.00
#
_symmetry.space_group_name_H-M   'P 1'
#
loop_
_entity.id
_entity.type
_entity.pdbx_description
1 polymer ?
#
loop_
_entity_poly.entity_id
_entity_poly.type
_entity_poly.pdbx_seq_one_letter_code
_entity_poly.pdbx_strand_id
1 'polypeptide(L)' 'MKCFDRRDLGLLLLRLGTGGVLAAHGSQKLLGWFGGGGIEGTGRAMEAMGYAPGRASATAAGLAEAGG' A
#
# COMPACT_ATOMS: atom_id res chain seq x y z
N MET A 1 1.73 17.02 -30.84
CA MET A 1 1.74 15.71 -30.15
C MET A 1 3.04 15.60 -29.37
N LYS A 2 3.01 15.33 -28.06
CA LYS A 2 4.24 15.07 -27.29
C LYS A 2 4.67 13.63 -27.57
N CYS A 3 5.85 13.44 -28.16
CA CYS A 3 6.48 12.12 -28.20
C CYS A 3 6.92 11.76 -26.78
N PHE A 4 6.57 10.59 -26.29
CA PHE A 4 7.12 10.06 -25.05
C PHE A 4 8.56 9.61 -25.33
N ASP A 5 9.55 10.25 -24.70
CA ASP A 5 10.93 9.80 -24.77
C ASP A 5 11.19 8.68 -23.75
N ARG A 6 12.32 7.98 -23.90
CA ARG A 6 12.77 6.93 -22.97
C ARG A 6 12.75 7.39 -21.51
N ARG A 7 13.04 8.67 -21.24
CA ARG A 7 12.97 9.22 -19.87
C ARG A 7 11.54 9.23 -19.33
N ASP A 8 10.58 9.67 -20.12
CA ASP A 8 9.16 9.69 -19.72
C ASP A 8 8.65 8.27 -19.45
N LEU A 9 9.01 7.32 -20.31
CA LEU A 9 8.69 5.90 -20.13
C LEU A 9 9.36 5.33 -18.87
N GLY A 10 10.64 5.66 -18.63
CA GLY A 10 11.35 5.23 -17.42
C GLY A 10 10.68 5.74 -16.14
N LEU A 11 10.29 7.02 -16.12
CA LEU A 11 9.56 7.59 -14.98
C LEU A 11 8.16 7.01 -14.83
N LEU A 12 7.47 6.68 -15.92
CA LEU A 12 6.18 6.00 -15.87
C LEU A 12 6.33 4.61 -15.26
N LEU A 13 7.29 3.82 -15.71
CA LEU A 13 7.58 2.49 -15.17
C LEU A 13 7.93 2.55 -13.69
N LEU A 14 8.74 3.53 -13.28
CA LEU A 14 9.07 3.72 -11.87
C LEU A 14 7.82 4.02 -11.04
N ARG A 15 6.92 4.89 -11.51
CA ARG A 15 5.67 5.21 -10.82
C ARG A 15 4.73 4.00 -10.74
N LEU A 16 4.57 3.27 -11.83
CA LEU A 16 3.71 2.09 -11.86
C LEU A 16 4.26 0.96 -10.99
N GLY A 17 5.59 0.76 -11.01
CA GLY A 17 6.25 -0.23 -10.15
C GLY A 17 6.08 0.12 -8.67
N THR A 18 6.49 1.31 -8.25
CA THR A 18 6.39 1.74 -6.85
C THR A 18 4.93 1.83 -6.39
N GLY A 19 4.06 2.47 -7.18
CA GLY A 19 2.63 2.57 -6.87
C GLY A 19 1.93 1.22 -6.85
N GLY A 20 2.29 0.30 -7.74
CA GLY A 20 1.76 -1.06 -7.75
C GLY A 20 2.14 -1.85 -6.50
N VAL A 21 3.38 -1.73 -6.02
CA VAL A 21 3.82 -2.36 -4.76
C VAL A 21 3.07 -1.80 -3.57
N LEU A 22 2.94 -0.47 -3.48
CA LEU A 22 2.19 0.19 -2.40
C LEU A 22 0.71 -0.21 -2.43
N ALA A 23 0.08 -0.23 -3.62
CA ALA A 23 -1.30 -0.69 -3.78
C ALA A 23 -1.49 -2.16 -3.35
N ALA A 24 -0.55 -3.03 -3.70
CA ALA A 24 -0.57 -4.43 -3.27
C ALA A 24 -0.49 -4.55 -1.74
N HIS A 25 0.46 -3.86 -1.10
CA HIS A 25 0.58 -3.82 0.36
C HIS A 25 -0.66 -3.22 1.05
N GLY A 26 -1.17 -2.10 0.55
CA GLY A 26 -2.40 -1.49 1.05
C GLY A 26 -3.59 -2.46 0.96
N SER A 27 -3.71 -3.20 -0.15
CA SER A 27 -4.76 -4.22 -0.31
C SER A 27 -4.57 -5.44 0.61
N GLN A 28 -3.33 -5.83 0.92
CA GLN A 28 -3.03 -6.85 1.94
C GLN A 28 -3.52 -6.41 3.32
N LYS A 29 -3.29 -5.13 3.66
CA LYS A 29 -3.67 -4.56 4.96
C LYS A 29 -5.17 -4.29 5.07
N LEU A 30 -5.80 -3.77 4.03
CA LEU A 30 -7.21 -3.40 4.06
C LEU A 30 -8.13 -4.61 3.79
N LEU A 31 -7.81 -5.39 2.77
CA LEU A 31 -8.72 -6.39 2.21
C LEU A 31 -8.25 -7.83 2.46
N GLY A 32 -7.02 -8.02 2.93
CA GLY A 32 -6.41 -9.35 3.05
C GLY A 32 -6.09 -9.99 1.71
N TRP A 33 -6.04 -9.20 0.63
CA TRP A 33 -5.68 -9.70 -0.69
C TRP A 33 -4.23 -10.19 -0.74
N PHE A 34 -3.90 -11.02 -1.73
CA PHE A 34 -2.55 -11.59 -1.89
C PHE A 34 -2.03 -12.32 -0.63
N GLY A 35 -2.93 -12.94 0.13
CA GLY A 35 -2.58 -13.64 1.37
C GLY A 35 -2.28 -12.73 2.56
N GLY A 36 -2.67 -11.45 2.50
CA GLY A 36 -2.50 -10.48 3.57
C GLY A 36 -3.41 -10.73 4.78
N GLY A 37 -3.02 -10.21 5.94
CA GLY A 37 -3.75 -10.40 7.20
C GLY A 37 -5.07 -9.62 7.31
N GLY A 38 -5.39 -8.76 6.35
CA GLY A 38 -6.54 -7.86 6.40
C GLY A 38 -6.47 -6.90 7.59
N ILE A 39 -7.55 -6.14 7.81
CA ILE A 39 -7.58 -5.10 8.84
C ILE A 39 -7.39 -5.68 10.24
N GLU A 40 -7.92 -6.87 10.51
CA GLU A 40 -7.81 -7.51 11.82
C GLU A 40 -6.39 -8.05 12.08
N GLY A 41 -5.79 -8.76 11.13
CA GLY A 41 -4.41 -9.26 11.28
C GLY A 41 -3.39 -8.13 11.33
N THR A 42 -3.56 -7.12 10.47
CA THR A 42 -2.72 -5.91 10.49
C THR A 42 -2.94 -5.11 11.77
N GLY A 43 -4.18 -5.01 12.25
CA GLY A 43 -4.52 -4.33 13.50
C GLY A 43 -3.81 -4.97 14.69
N ARG A 44 -3.85 -6.30 14.81
CA ARG A 44 -3.11 -7.04 15.85
C ARG A 44 -1.60 -6.81 15.76
N ALA A 45 -1.05 -6.78 14.55
CA ALA A 45 0.36 -6.47 14.35
C ALA A 45 0.70 -5.04 14.79
N MET A 46 -0.17 -4.06 14.48
CA MET A 46 -0.02 -2.67 14.93
C MET A 46 -0.06 -2.56 16.46
N GLU A 47 -0.98 -3.27 17.12
CA GLU A 47 -1.03 -3.30 18.60
C GLU A 47 0.21 -3.95 19.20
N ALA A 48 0.71 -5.04 18.60
CA ALA A 48 1.95 -5.69 19.03
C ALA A 48 3.18 -4.77 18.89
N MET A 49 3.14 -3.82 17.95
CA MET A 49 4.16 -2.77 17.79
C MET A 49 3.92 -1.56 18.72
N GLY A 50 2.86 -1.55 19.52
CA GLY A 50 2.52 -0.47 20.44
C GLY A 50 1.62 0.62 19.86
N TYR A 51 1.13 0.47 18.62
CA TYR A 51 0.14 1.38 18.04
C TYR A 51 -1.28 0.98 18.48
N ALA A 52 -1.82 1.71 19.47
CA ALA A 52 -3.18 1.52 19.97
C ALA A 52 -4.05 2.75 19.68
N PRO A 53 -5.26 2.62 19.09
CA PRO A 53 -5.92 1.36 18.70
C PRO A 53 -5.41 0.85 17.34
N GLY A 54 -4.96 -0.41 17.28
CA GLY A 54 -4.24 -0.90 16.10
C GLY A 54 -5.11 -1.04 14.86
N ARG A 55 -6.42 -1.25 15.01
CA ARG A 55 -7.35 -1.28 13.87
C ARG A 55 -7.41 0.07 13.13
N ALA A 56 -7.37 1.18 13.86
CA ALA A 56 -7.33 2.52 13.26
C ALA A 56 -5.99 2.75 12.55
N SER A 57 -4.87 2.38 13.20
CA SER A 57 -3.53 2.45 12.60
C SER A 57 -3.40 1.57 11.36
N ALA A 58 -3.97 0.36 11.38
CA ALA A 58 -4.00 -0.54 10.23
C ALA A 58 -4.81 0.03 9.06
N THR A 59 -5.95 0.66 9.37
CA THR A 59 -6.78 1.33 8.35
C THR A 59 -6.05 2.52 7.76
N ALA A 60 -5.44 3.37 8.59
CA ALA A 60 -4.67 4.52 8.15
C ALA A 60 -3.47 4.12 7.30
N ALA A 61 -2.70 3.12 7.75
CA ALA A 61 -1.55 2.60 7.00
C ALA A 61 -1.98 1.95 5.67
N GLY A 62 -3.05 1.16 5.69
CA GLY A 62 -3.58 0.53 4.49
C GLY A 62 -4.12 1.52 3.47
N LEU A 63 -4.81 2.58 3.91
CA LEU A 63 -5.29 3.65 3.04
C LEU A 63 -4.15 4.49 2.47
N ALA A 64 -3.13 4.81 3.28
CA ALA A 64 -1.95 5.53 2.82
C ALA A 64 -1.19 4.73 1.74
N GLU A 65 -0.99 3.43 1.94
CA GLU A 65 -0.32 2.58 0.96
C GLU A 65 -1.17 2.34 -0.29
N ALA A 66 -2.49 2.14 -0.16
CA ALA A 66 -3.36 1.95 -1.31
C ALA A 66 -3.58 3.25 -2.12
N GLY A 67 -3.60 4.40 -1.44
CA GLY A 67 -3.87 5.71 -2.03
C GLY A 67 -2.65 6.40 -2.63
N GLY A 68 -1.44 6.13 -2.10
CA GLY A 68 -0.21 6.82 -2.47
C GLY A 68 0.04 8.08 -1.66
#